data_AF-A0A9E1RSF7-F1
#
_entry.id   AF-A0A9E1RSF7-F1
#
_cell.length_a   1.000
_cell.length_b   1.000
_cell.length_c   1.000
_cell.angle_alpha   90.00
_cell.angle_beta   90.00
_cell.angle_gamma   90.00
#
_symmetry.space_group_name_H-M   'P 1'
#
loop_
_entity.id
_entity.type
_entity.pdbx_description
1 polymer ?
#
loop_
_entity_poly.entity_id
_entity_poly.type
_entity_poly.pdbx_seq_one_letter_code
_entity_poly.pdbx_strand_id
1 'polypeptide(L)'
;MVDFVGQVMAAVPHIERMGGTVRTTQSLLGAYPMTVLISTSFADLDAYGAYADMTAADAQWQEFWGGAMADPTADIVRSGLYLNISG
;
A
#
# COMPACT_ATOMS: atom_id res chain seq x y z
N MET A 1 6.44 -6.52 19.70
CA MET A 1 5.19 -6.43 18.92
C MET A 1 5.32 -5.18 18.07
N VAL A 2 5.52 -5.33 16.77
CA VAL A 2 5.55 -4.18 15.85
C VAL A 2 4.09 -3.72 15.71
N ASP A 3 3.82 -2.43 15.78
CA ASP A 3 2.47 -1.91 15.54
C ASP A 3 2.26 -1.79 14.02
N PHE A 4 1.07 -2.16 13.55
CA PHE A 4 0.68 -2.10 12.14
C PHE A 4 0.92 -0.70 11.54
N VAL A 5 0.61 0.37 12.29
CA VAL A 5 0.85 1.75 11.84
C VAL A 5 2.34 1.99 11.56
N GLY A 6 3.23 1.41 12.37
CA GLY A 6 4.68 1.47 12.13
C GLY A 6 5.09 0.79 10.83
N GLN A 7 4.51 -0.37 10.51
CA GLN A 7 4.74 -1.06 9.24
C GLN A 7 4.23 -0.24 8.05
N VAL A 8 3.07 0.41 8.17
CA VAL A 8 2.55 1.29 7.12
C VAL A 8 3.51 2.44 6.85
N MET A 9 3.99 3.11 7.90
CA MET A 9 4.95 4.22 7.74
C MET A 9 6.29 3.77 7.16
N ALA A 10 6.73 2.54 7.47
CA ALA A 10 7.92 1.94 6.87
C ALA A 10 7.72 1.59 5.38
N ALA A 11 6.50 1.22 4.97
CA ALA A 11 6.19 0.90 3.58
C ALA A 11 6.20 2.14 2.65
N VAL A 12 5.81 3.31 3.15
CA VAL A 12 5.69 4.56 2.38
C VAL A 12 6.93 4.87 1.52
N PRO A 13 8.17 4.95 2.06
CA PRO A 13 9.34 5.28 1.25
C PRO A 13 9.65 4.24 0.17
N HIS A 14 9.31 2.96 0.38
CA HIS A 14 9.45 1.94 -0.66
C HIS A 14 8.48 2.22 -1.83
N ILE A 15 7.22 2.48 -1.50
CA ILE A 15 6.17 2.74 -2.50
C ILE A 15 6.48 4.04 -3.26
N GLU A 16 6.92 5.08 -2.57
CA GLU A 16 7.30 6.37 -3.18
C GLU A 16 8.53 6.25 -4.09
N ARG A 17 9.56 5.50 -3.68
CA ARG A 17 10.71 5.21 -4.54
C ARG A 17 10.30 4.47 -5.80
N MET A 18 9.27 3.63 -5.71
CA MET A 18 8.73 2.88 -6.85
C MET A 18 7.79 3.69 -7.74
N GLY A 19 7.57 4.98 -7.47
CA GLY A 19 6.76 5.87 -8.30
C GLY A 19 5.29 5.97 -7.88
N GLY A 20 4.90 5.35 -6.76
CA GLY A 20 3.56 5.52 -6.19
C GLY A 20 3.47 6.75 -5.28
N THR A 21 2.35 7.45 -5.28
CA THR A 21 2.07 8.48 -4.25
C THR A 21 1.16 7.90 -3.18
N VAL A 22 1.61 7.87 -1.93
CA VAL A 22 0.85 7.21 -0.85
C VAL A 22 0.00 8.21 -0.08
N ARG A 23 -1.23 7.81 0.21
CA ARG A 23 -2.08 8.45 1.22
C ARG A 23 -2.64 7.37 2.13
N THR A 24 -2.37 7.52 3.42
CA THR A 24 -2.91 6.67 4.47
C THR A 24 -4.10 7.38 5.14
N THR A 25 -5.22 6.69 5.27
CA THR A 25 -6.42 7.18 5.96
C THR A 25 -6.94 6.11 6.91
N GLN A 26 -7.70 6.52 7.93
CA GLN A 26 -8.45 5.59 8.78
C GLN A 26 -9.94 5.80 8.56
N SER A 27 -10.67 4.70 8.42
CA SER A 27 -12.12 4.71 8.37
C SER A 27 -12.68 4.99 9.77
N LEU A 28 -13.23 6.19 9.98
CA LEU A 28 -13.90 6.53 11.23
C LEU A 28 -15.34 6.01 11.29
N LEU A 29 -16.00 5.90 10.13
CA LEU A 29 -17.40 5.48 9.96
C LEU A 29 -17.54 4.71 8.63
N GLY A 30 -18.45 3.74 8.55
CA GLY A 30 -18.75 3.00 7.31
C GLY A 30 -18.68 1.47 7.47
N ALA A 31 -18.59 0.75 6.34
CA ALA A 31 -18.65 -0.72 6.31
C ALA A 31 -17.50 -1.42 7.06
N TYR A 32 -16.39 -0.71 7.28
CA TYR A 32 -15.24 -1.21 8.03
C TYR A 32 -14.68 -0.11 8.95
N PRO A 33 -15.30 0.15 10.11
CA PRO A 33 -14.79 1.14 11.05
C PRO A 33 -13.42 0.73 11.62
N MET A 34 -12.60 1.71 11.96
CA MET A 34 -11.26 1.55 12.53
C MET A 34 -10.23 0.85 11.64
N THR A 35 -10.55 0.55 10.38
CA THR A 35 -9.58 0.02 9.42
C THR A 35 -8.71 1.13 8.83
N VAL A 36 -7.48 0.78 8.50
CA VAL A 36 -6.54 1.65 7.79
C VAL A 36 -6.65 1.37 6.30
N LEU A 37 -6.85 2.42 5.52
CA LEU A 37 -6.79 2.40 4.07
C LEU A 37 -5.47 2.99 3.61
N ILE A 38 -4.72 2.23 2.82
CA ILE A 38 -3.51 2.69 2.14
C ILE A 38 -3.88 2.83 0.66
N SER A 39 -3.99 4.06 0.18
CA SER A 39 -4.20 4.34 -1.24
C SER A 39 -2.89 4.76 -1.89
N THR A 40 -2.56 4.11 -2.99
CA THR A 40 -1.43 4.48 -3.85
C THR A 40 -1.96 5.00 -5.17
N SER A 41 -1.60 6.24 -5.50
CA SER A 41 -2.00 6.90 -6.74
C SER A 41 -0.85 6.94 -7.74
N PHE A 42 -1.20 6.86 -9.02
CA PHE A 42 -0.28 6.92 -10.16
C PHE A 42 -0.80 7.93 -11.19
N ALA A 43 0.10 8.47 -12.00
CA ALA A 43 -0.26 9.45 -13.04
C ALA A 43 -1.20 8.85 -14.09
N ASP A 44 -0.93 7.60 -14.48
CA ASP A 44 -1.67 6.84 -15.48
C ASP A 44 -1.49 5.33 -15.24
N LEU A 45 -2.07 4.52 -16.12
CA LEU A 45 -1.99 3.06 -16.05
C LEU A 45 -0.61 2.50 -16.43
N ASP A 46 0.18 3.23 -17.22
CA ASP A 46 1.53 2.81 -17.58
C ASP A 46 2.45 2.93 -16.36
N ALA A 47 2.33 4.02 -15.59
CA ALA A 47 3.00 4.21 -14.32
C ALA A 47 2.59 3.15 -13.28
N TYR A 48 1.31 2.78 -13.23
CA TYR A 48 0.86 1.66 -12.40
C TYR A 48 1.47 0.33 -12.85
N GLY A 49 1.54 0.07 -14.16
CA GLY A 49 2.18 -1.12 -14.71
C GLY A 49 3.66 -1.21 -14.33
N ALA A 50 4.41 -0.12 -14.51
CA ALA A 50 5.82 -0.03 -14.12
C ALA A 50 6.03 -0.24 -12.61
N TYR A 51 5.14 0.31 -11.77
CA TYR A 51 5.14 0.05 -10.34
C TYR A 51 4.90 -1.44 -10.03
N ALA A 52 3.90 -2.07 -10.65
CA ALA A 52 3.59 -3.49 -10.46
C ALA A 52 4.78 -4.38 -10.84
N ASP A 53 5.43 -4.12 -11.98
CA ASP A 53 6.63 -4.83 -12.39
C ASP A 53 7.78 -4.65 -11.38
N MET A 54 7.96 -3.42 -10.88
CA MET A 54 9.01 -3.14 -9.92
C MET A 54 8.76 -3.79 -8.56
N THR A 55 7.51 -3.85 -8.08
CA THR A 55 7.21 -4.59 -6.84
C THR A 55 7.60 -6.07 -6.93
N ALA A 56 7.55 -6.68 -8.13
CA ALA A 56 7.96 -8.06 -8.33
C ALA A 56 9.49 -8.26 -8.32
N ALA A 57 10.25 -7.24 -8.70
CA ALA A 57 11.71 -7.31 -8.87
C ALA A 57 12.52 -6.61 -7.78
N ASP A 58 11.91 -5.73 -6.99
CA ASP A 58 12.62 -4.86 -6.06
C ASP A 58 13.02 -5.58 -4.77
N ALA A 59 14.33 -5.77 -4.57
CA ALA A 59 14.86 -6.52 -3.44
C ALA A 59 14.53 -5.90 -2.07
N GLN A 60 14.50 -4.57 -1.96
CA GLN A 60 14.18 -3.90 -0.69
C GLN A 60 12.70 -4.07 -0.34
N TRP A 61 11.82 -3.98 -1.34
CA TRP A 61 10.40 -4.25 -1.16
C TRP A 61 10.16 -5.71 -0.77
N GLN A 62 10.83 -6.66 -1.43
CA GLN A 62 10.72 -8.08 -1.10
C GLN A 62 11.20 -8.39 0.32
N GLU A 63 12.31 -7.79 0.75
CA GLU A 63 12.83 -7.93 2.12
C GLU A 63 11.84 -7.37 3.15
N PHE A 64 11.36 -6.13 2.93
CA PHE A 64 10.36 -5.50 3.80
C PHE A 64 9.08 -6.34 3.88
N TRP A 65 8.52 -6.71 2.73
CA TRP A 65 7.25 -7.44 2.64
C TRP A 65 7.36 -8.84 3.24
N GLY A 66 8.46 -9.55 2.97
CA GLY A 66 8.74 -10.84 3.59
C GLY A 66 8.82 -10.74 5.11
N GLY A 67 9.45 -9.69 5.64
CA GLY A 67 9.50 -9.42 7.09
C GLY A 67 8.12 -9.12 7.68
N ALA A 68 7.31 -8.29 7.01
CA ALA A 68 5.96 -7.96 7.46
C ALA A 68 5.03 -9.18 7.48
N MET A 69 5.18 -10.09 6.52
CA MET A 69 4.36 -11.31 6.41
C MET A 69 4.81 -12.44 7.35
N ALA A 70 6.02 -12.38 7.91
CA ALA A 70 6.50 -13.38 8.86
C ALA A 70 5.83 -13.27 10.25
N ASP A 71 5.36 -12.07 10.62
CA ASP A 71 4.60 -11.79 11.84
C ASP A 71 3.49 -10.76 11.53
N PRO A 72 2.40 -11.19 10.87
CA PRO A 72 1.35 -10.28 10.41
C PRO A 72 0.57 -9.71 11.60
N THR A 73 0.41 -8.38 11.62
CA THR A 73 -0.24 -7.64 12.72
C THR A 73 -1.64 -7.13 12.37
N ALA A 74 -2.13 -7.41 11.15
CA ALA A 74 -3.44 -7.00 10.66
C ALA A 74 -3.93 -7.91 9.53
N ASP A 75 -5.25 -7.97 9.34
CA ASP A 75 -5.89 -8.69 8.24
C ASP A 75 -6.28 -7.75 7.09
N ILE A 76 -6.12 -8.22 5.86
CA ILE A 76 -6.61 -7.51 4.67
C ILE A 76 -8.13 -7.70 4.58
N VAL A 77 -8.87 -6.63 4.82
CA VAL A 77 -10.34 -6.63 4.73
C VAL A 77 -10.83 -6.37 3.29
N ARG A 78 -10.08 -5.60 2.49
CA ARG A 78 -10.40 -5.27 1.09
C ARG A 78 -9.16 -4.78 0.33
N SER A 79 -9.07 -5.11 -0.95
CA SER A 79 -8.12 -4.54 -1.93
C SER A 79 -8.83 -4.29 -3.27
N GLY A 80 -8.38 -3.32 -4.05
CA GLY A 80 -8.93 -3.03 -5.37
C GLY A 80 -8.23 -1.89 -6.09
N LEU A 81 -8.28 -1.94 -7.42
CA LEU A 81 -7.85 -0.86 -8.30
C LEU A 81 -9.05 0.03 -8.63
N TYR A 82 -8.88 1.33 -8.46
CA TYR A 82 -9.91 2.32 -8.75
C TYR A 82 -9.42 3.23 -9.86
N LEU A 83 -10.27 3.45 -10.86
CA LEU A 83 -10.04 4.45 -11.90
C LEU A 83 -10.83 5.70 -11.55
N ASN A 84 -10.21 6.86 -11.73
CA ASN A 84 -10.96 8.10 -11.70
C ASN A 84 -11.87 8.16 -12.95
N ILE A 85 -13.16 8.38 -12.74
CA ILE A 85 -14.17 8.46 -13.82
C ILE A 85 -14.49 9.94 -14.16
N SER A 86 -13.85 10.90 -13.49
CA SER A 86 -14.04 12.32 -13.83
C SER A 86 -13.54 12.60 -15.25
N GLY A 87 -14.45 13.02 -16.13
CA GLY A 87 -14.14 13.73 -17.37
C GLY A 87 -13.86 15.21 -17.14
#